data_AF-A0A5B6WJU8-F1
#
_entry.id   AF-A0A5B6WJU8-F1
#
_cell.length_a   1.000
_cell.length_b   1.000
_cell.length_c   1.000
_cell.angle_alpha   90.00
_cell.angle_beta   90.00
_cell.angle_gamma   90.00
#
_symmetry.space_group_name_H-M   'P 1'
#
loop_
_entity.id
_entity.type
_entity.pdbx_description
1 polymer ?
#
loop_
_entity_poly.entity_id
_entity_poly.type
_entity_poly.pdbx_seq_one_letter_code
_entity_poly.pdbx_strand_id
1 'polypeptide(L)'
;MKFSYLQFADDSILFLKADDKEVTNVKYILRVFEIFSGLSINFNKSCLVGFEVEEELLYRMAAICKCKIGALPFNYLGIPLGANPKRLSTWEPIIDRVRMKLLGLKCRSL
;
A
#
# COMPACT_ATOMS: atom_id res chain seq x y z
N MET A 1 -0.12 8.51 20.16
CA MET A 1 -0.22 7.96 18.80
C MET A 1 0.97 7.05 18.58
N LYS A 2 0.75 5.75 18.36
CA LYS A 2 1.81 4.79 18.07
C LYS A 2 1.31 3.93 16.90
N PHE A 3 2.02 4.01 15.80
CA PHE A 3 1.74 3.23 14.59
C PHE A 3 3.04 2.65 14.07
N SER A 4 2.92 1.57 13.30
CA SER A 4 4.06 0.97 12.59
C SER A 4 3.97 1.35 11.12
N TYR A 5 5.08 1.32 10.40
CA TYR A 5 5.10 1.61 8.97
C TYR A 5 6.09 0.71 8.25
N LEU A 6 5.86 0.54 6.95
CA LEU A 6 6.78 -0.09 6.02
C LEU A 6 6.97 0.88 4.85
N GLN A 7 8.22 1.25 4.56
CA GLN A 7 8.53 2.26 3.55
C GLN A 7 9.65 1.78 2.64
N PHE A 8 9.47 1.99 1.34
CA PHE A 8 10.50 1.82 0.33
C PHE A 8 10.33 2.89 -0.76
N ALA A 9 11.34 3.75 -0.92
CA ALA A 9 11.26 4.91 -1.82
C ALA A 9 9.97 5.73 -1.58
N ASP A 10 9.12 5.84 -2.60
CA ASP A 10 7.83 6.54 -2.57
C ASP A 10 6.64 5.65 -2.14
N ASP A 11 6.83 4.34 -2.02
CA ASP A 11 5.78 3.39 -1.62
C ASP A 11 5.81 3.14 -0.10
N SER A 12 4.81 3.68 0.61
CA SER A 12 4.67 3.54 2.07
C SER A 12 3.35 2.90 2.48
N ILE A 13 3.40 1.99 3.46
CA ILE A 13 2.26 1.40 4.15
C ILE A 13 2.30 1.82 5.61
N LEU A 14 1.17 2.33 6.11
CA LEU A 14 1.01 2.73 7.51
C LEU A 14 0.06 1.75 8.18
N PHE A 15 0.46 1.19 9.33
CA PHE A 15 -0.33 0.29 10.15
C PHE A 15 -0.80 1.03 11.40
N LEU A 16 -2.08 1.36 11.43
CA LEU A 16 -2.71 2.13 12.49
C LEU A 16 -3.93 1.41 13.04
N LYS A 17 -4.32 1.76 14.27
CA LYS A 17 -5.59 1.33 14.85
C LYS A 17 -6.74 1.93 14.03
N ALA A 18 -7.80 1.15 13.82
CA ALA A 18 -9.04 1.62 13.22
C ALA A 18 -9.76 2.58 14.18
N ASP A 19 -9.41 3.86 14.09
CA ASP A 19 -9.90 4.93 14.94
C ASP A 19 -9.80 6.28 14.19
N ASP A 20 -10.89 7.03 14.16
CA ASP A 20 -10.99 8.30 13.42
C ASP A 20 -9.90 9.30 13.84
N LYS A 21 -9.54 9.34 15.13
CA LYS A 21 -8.52 10.25 15.66
C LYS A 21 -7.13 9.82 15.22
N GLU A 22 -6.82 8.53 15.23
CA GLU A 22 -5.53 8.01 14.72
C GLU A 22 -5.37 8.29 13.22
N VAL A 23 -6.39 8.03 12.40
CA VAL A 23 -6.39 8.33 10.96
C VAL A 23 -6.22 9.83 10.69
N THR A 24 -6.95 10.65 11.44
CA THR A 24 -6.87 12.11 11.34
C THR A 24 -5.46 12.61 11.69
N ASN A 25 -4.86 12.08 12.75
CA ASN A 25 -3.48 12.43 13.14
C ASN A 25 -2.47 12.04 12.07
N VAL A 26 -2.59 10.84 11.47
CA VAL A 26 -1.75 10.43 10.34
C VAL A 26 -1.88 11.44 9.19
N LYS A 27 -3.12 11.83 8.83
CA LYS A 27 -3.34 12.80 7.77
C LYS A 27 -2.67 14.14 8.05
N TYR A 28 -2.70 14.62 9.30
CA TYR A 28 -1.98 15.83 9.67
C TYR A 28 -0.47 15.67 9.55
N ILE A 29 0.11 14.56 10.00
CA ILE A 29 1.55 14.27 9.86
C ILE A 29 1.94 14.26 8.37
N LEU A 30 1.15 13.59 7.54
CA LEU A 30 1.33 13.54 6.10
C LEU A 30 1.27 14.94 5.47
N ARG A 31 0.33 15.79 5.89
CA ARG A 31 0.25 17.18 5.43
C ARG A 31 1.47 18.01 5.84
N VAL A 32 1.93 17.84 7.07
CA VAL A 32 3.15 18.48 7.57
C VAL A 32 4.35 18.03 6.74
N PHE A 33 4.47 16.74 6.45
CA PHE A 33 5.51 16.20 5.58
C PHE A 33 5.50 16.84 4.19
N GLU A 34 4.33 16.99 3.55
CA GLU A 34 4.24 17.69 2.24
C GLU A 34 4.81 19.10 2.30
N ILE A 35 4.46 19.86 3.34
CA ILE A 35 4.91 21.26 3.52
C ILE A 35 6.43 21.33 3.68
N PHE A 36 7.02 20.45 4.50
CA PHE A 36 8.45 20.48 4.79
C PHE A 36 9.32 19.87 3.68
N SER A 37 8.85 18.81 3.03
CA SER A 37 9.60 18.13 1.97
C SER A 37 9.44 18.80 0.60
N GLY A 38 8.39 19.59 0.40
CA GLY A 38 7.99 20.09 -0.91
C GLY A 38 7.42 19.00 -1.83
N LEU A 39 7.22 17.77 -1.32
CA LEU A 39 6.58 16.68 -2.03
C LEU A 39 5.06 16.73 -1.87
N SER A 40 4.34 16.02 -2.74
CA SER A 40 2.90 15.85 -2.59
C SER A 40 2.52 14.37 -2.52
N ILE A 41 1.59 14.07 -1.62
CA ILE A 41 1.06 12.74 -1.40
C ILE A 41 -0.05 12.46 -2.41
N ASN A 42 0.11 11.38 -3.16
CA ASN A 42 -0.85 10.99 -4.18
C ASN A 42 -2.00 10.16 -3.59
N PHE A 43 -2.97 10.83 -2.95
CA PHE A 43 -4.16 10.17 -2.38
C PHE A 43 -5.02 9.42 -3.40
N ASN A 44 -4.91 9.72 -4.70
CA ASN A 44 -5.59 8.99 -5.77
C ASN A 44 -5.00 7.59 -6.01
N LYS A 45 -3.70 7.42 -5.73
CA LYS A 45 -2.98 6.14 -5.75
C LYS A 45 -2.98 5.45 -4.39
N SER A 46 -3.12 6.20 -3.30
CA SER A 46 -3.25 5.64 -1.96
C SER A 46 -4.63 4.99 -1.75
N CYS A 47 -4.68 4.00 -0.86
CA CYS A 47 -5.93 3.41 -0.41
C CYS A 47 -5.87 3.08 1.08
N LEU A 48 -7.04 2.87 1.68
CA LEU A 48 -7.19 2.43 3.06
C LEU A 48 -7.82 1.03 3.07
N VAL A 49 -7.19 0.11 3.79
CA VAL A 49 -7.62 -1.30 3.87
C VAL A 49 -7.98 -1.60 5.33
N GLY A 50 -9.20 -2.08 5.56
CA GLY A 50 -9.69 -2.48 6.88
C GLY A 50 -9.42 -3.96 7.16
N PHE A 51 -9.03 -4.27 8.40
CA PHE A 51 -8.92 -5.65 8.90
C PHE A 51 -9.92 -5.81 10.05
N GLU A 52 -10.96 -6.61 9.84
CA GLU A 52 -12.03 -6.81 10.85
C GLU A 52 -12.65 -5.48 11.33
N VAL A 53 -12.82 -4.53 10.41
CA VAL A 53 -13.41 -3.20 10.68
C VAL A 53 -14.80 -3.14 10.07
N GLU A 54 -15.74 -2.53 10.79
CA GLU A 54 -17.08 -2.23 10.28
C GLU A 54 -17.01 -1.34 9.02
N GLU A 55 -17.86 -1.64 8.02
CA GLU A 55 -17.83 -0.96 6.73
C GLU A 55 -18.06 0.55 6.87
N GLU A 56 -19.01 0.96 7.72
CA GLU A 56 -19.31 2.38 7.95
C GLU A 56 -18.10 3.14 8.52
N LEU A 57 -17.41 2.55 9.50
CA LEU A 57 -16.20 3.11 10.08
C LEU A 57 -15.10 3.19 9.01
N LEU A 58 -14.96 2.17 8.16
CA LEU A 58 -13.98 2.15 7.08
C LEU A 58 -14.23 3.27 6.05
N TYR A 59 -15.49 3.49 5.64
CA TYR A 59 -15.85 4.60 4.75
C TYR A 59 -15.56 5.96 5.36
N ARG A 60 -15.87 6.12 6.66
CA ARG A 60 -15.60 7.36 7.38
C ARG A 60 -14.10 7.68 7.41
N MET A 61 -13.26 6.69 7.75
CA MET A 61 -11.81 6.83 7.75
C MET A 61 -11.23 7.10 6.36
N ALA A 62 -11.73 6.42 5.33
CA ALA A 62 -11.33 6.67 3.94
C ALA A 62 -11.70 8.10 3.49
N ALA A 63 -12.88 8.60 3.88
CA ALA A 63 -13.31 9.97 3.63
C ALA A 63 -12.42 11.00 4.33
N ILE A 64 -11.99 10.72 5.58
CA ILE A 64 -10.99 11.54 6.28
C ILE A 64 -9.72 11.62 5.44
N CYS A 65 -9.16 10.49 4.99
CA CYS A 65 -7.95 10.47 4.16
C CYS A 65 -8.15 11.01 2.73
N LYS A 66 -9.39 11.12 2.25
CA LYS A 66 -9.72 11.39 0.84
C LYS A 66 -9.06 10.37 -0.11
N CYS A 67 -8.98 9.11 0.31
CA CYS A 67 -8.46 8.02 -0.51
C CYS A 67 -9.52 6.94 -0.72
N LYS A 68 -9.24 6.01 -1.63
CA LYS A 68 -10.15 4.91 -1.94
C LYS A 68 -10.07 3.84 -0.85
N ILE A 69 -11.13 3.06 -0.68
CA ILE A 69 -11.05 1.80 0.06
C ILE A 69 -10.37 0.77 -0.84
N GLY A 70 -9.34 0.11 -0.32
CA GLY A 70 -8.66 -1.00 -0.96
C GLY A 70 -9.17 -2.35 -0.45
N ALA A 71 -8.75 -3.41 -1.11
CA ALA A 71 -9.05 -4.78 -0.71
C ALA A 71 -7.77 -5.62 -0.74
N LEU A 72 -7.76 -6.70 0.05
CA LEU A 72 -6.72 -7.72 -0.02
C LEU A 72 -7.11 -8.83 -1.00
N PRO A 73 -6.12 -9.46 -1.66
CA PRO A 73 -4.71 -9.07 -1.65
C PRO A 73 -4.44 -7.84 -2.54
N PHE A 74 -3.42 -7.03 -2.19
CA PHE A 74 -2.94 -5.93 -3.03
C PHE A 74 -1.43 -6.03 -3.27
N ASN A 75 -0.95 -5.42 -4.36
CA ASN A 75 0.47 -5.47 -4.70
C ASN A 75 1.26 -4.36 -3.99
N TYR A 76 2.31 -4.74 -3.27
CA TYR A 76 3.32 -3.83 -2.74
C TYR A 76 4.69 -4.27 -3.24
N LEU A 77 5.39 -3.40 -3.98
CA LEU A 77 6.69 -3.72 -4.62
C LEU A 77 6.65 -4.98 -5.52
N GLY A 78 5.48 -5.29 -6.08
CA GLY A 78 5.26 -6.50 -6.89
C GLY A 78 4.99 -7.77 -6.10
N ILE A 79 4.81 -7.68 -4.78
CA ILE A 79 4.45 -8.79 -3.90
C ILE A 79 2.96 -8.67 -3.52
N PRO A 80 2.15 -9.73 -3.69
CA PRO A 80 0.74 -9.70 -3.31
C PRO A 80 0.57 -9.83 -1.79
N LEU A 81 0.50 -8.70 -1.10
CA LEU A 81 0.25 -8.64 0.33
C LEU A 81 -1.17 -9.09 0.66
N GLY A 82 -1.31 -9.89 1.72
CA GLY A 82 -2.56 -10.51 2.13
C GLY A 82 -2.94 -11.78 1.36
N ALA A 83 -2.21 -12.14 0.30
CA ALA A 83 -2.39 -13.42 -0.36
C ALA A 83 -1.81 -14.54 0.50
N ASN A 84 -2.31 -15.78 0.33
CA ASN A 84 -1.80 -16.92 1.07
C ASN A 84 -0.41 -17.33 0.57
N PRO A 85 0.68 -17.16 1.35
CA PRO A 85 2.04 -17.44 0.89
C PRO A 85 2.31 -18.93 0.70
N LYS A 86 1.44 -19.82 1.22
CA LYS A 86 1.56 -21.27 1.05
C LYS A 86 1.01 -21.78 -0.28
N ARG A 87 0.27 -20.95 -1.04
CA ARG A 87 -0.28 -21.32 -2.34
C ARG A 87 0.72 -21.00 -3.45
N LEU A 88 0.97 -21.95 -4.34
CA LEU A 88 1.85 -21.76 -5.51
C LEU A 88 1.36 -20.62 -6.41
N SER A 89 0.05 -20.52 -6.62
CA SER A 89 -0.58 -19.48 -7.45
C SER A 89 -0.32 -18.05 -6.94
N THR A 90 -0.03 -17.86 -5.66
CA THR A 90 0.38 -16.55 -5.11
C THR A 90 1.71 -16.08 -5.72
N TRP A 91 2.60 -17.01 -6.07
CA TRP A 91 3.96 -16.72 -6.53
C TRP A 91 4.10 -16.75 -8.06
N GLU A 92 3.13 -17.34 -8.78
CA GLU A 92 3.13 -17.42 -10.25
C GLU A 92 3.40 -16.06 -10.93
N PRO A 93 2.73 -14.94 -10.56
CA PRO A 93 2.98 -13.65 -11.22
C PRO A 93 4.40 -13.13 -11.02
N ILE A 94 5.04 -13.45 -9.89
CA ILE A 94 6.41 -13.06 -9.58
C ILE A 94 7.39 -13.90 -10.41
N ILE A 95 7.17 -15.21 -10.45
CA ILE A 95 7.98 -16.15 -11.24
C ILE A 95 7.95 -15.75 -12.72
N ASP A 96 6.76 -15.47 -13.27
CA ASP A 96 6.62 -15.09 -14.68
C ASP A 96 7.30 -13.76 -14.98
N ARG A 97 7.23 -12.78 -14.06
CA ARG A 97 7.96 -11.51 -14.20
C ARG A 97 9.48 -11.73 -14.24
N VAL A 98 10.01 -12.64 -13.42
CA VAL A 98 11.44 -13.00 -13.43
C VAL A 98 11.81 -13.71 -14.73
N ARG A 99 11.00 -14.67 -15.18
CA ARG A 99 11.21 -15.37 -16.47
C ARG A 99 11.26 -14.40 -17.64
N MET A 100 10.32 -13.45 -17.71
CA MET A 100 10.29 -12.45 -18.77
C MET A 100 11.54 -11.55 -18.77
N LYS A 101 12.04 -11.16 -17.59
CA LYS A 101 13.30 -10.41 -17.49
C LYS A 101 14.50 -11.23 -17.98
N LEU A 102 14.57 -12.51 -17.63
CA LEU A 102 15.65 -13.40 -18.07
C LEU A 102 15.64 -13.62 -19.59
N LEU A 103 14.46 -13.80 -20.20
CA LEU A 103 14.33 -13.91 -21.65
C LEU A 103 14.77 -12.63 -22.36
N GLY A 104 14.35 -11.46 -21.86
CA GLY A 104 14.76 -10.17 -22.41
C GLY A 104 16.27 -9.91 -22.36
N LEU A 105 16.97 -10.46 -21.35
CA LEU A 105 18.43 -10.38 -21.27
C LEU A 105 19.13 -11.26 -22.31
N LYS A 106 18.63 -12.48 -22.53
CA LYS A 106 19.20 -13.40 -23.54
C LYS A 106 19.13 -12.82 -24.96
N CYS A 107 18.06 -12.10 -25.30
CA CYS A 107 17.95 -11.44 -26.61
C CYS A 107 18.89 -10.24 -26.79
N ARG A 108 19.49 -9.71 -25.72
CA ARG A 108 20.44 -8.56 -25.79
C ARG A 108 21.90 -9.00 -25.83
N SER A 109 22.18 -10.25 -25.47
CA SER A 109 23.53 -10.87 -25.49
C SER A 109 23.84 -11.62 -26.78
N LEU A 110 22.94 -11.55 -27.77
CA LEU A 110 23.10 -12.04 -29.14
C LEU A 110 23.10 -10.83 -30.07
#